data_AF-A0AAV9KV72-F1
#
_entry.id   AF-A0AAV9KV72-F1
#
_cell.length_a   1.000
_cell.length_b   1.000
_cell.length_c   1.000
_cell.angle_alpha   90.00
_cell.angle_beta   90.00
_cell.angle_gamma   90.00
#
_symmetry.space_group_name_H-M   'P 1'
#
loop_
_entity.id
_entity.type
_entity.pdbx_description
1 polymer ?
#
loop_
_entity_poly.entity_id
_entity_poly.type
_entity_poly.pdbx_seq_one_letter_code
_entity_poly.pdbx_strand_id
1 'polypeptide(L)'
;MTKNSDELRKEKKARDIADLFKTAKELSILCGILVSIIILNPGEFIPIMWPNEFEAKVILTRYLGFSEDERRKKFVEHETYLADKLIEQKLNIEEKVRRRNQNLLSKLKLDVKEIRGLLKLSALTRVQVDERKKQFDQQSQNFQPASLFRNFDSTTWNDVDHNDFQVVDTSLSLLVGRGIKRGRNE
;
A
#
# COMPACT_ATOMS: atom_id res chain seq x y z
N MET A 1 7.28 -39.87 6.44
CA MET A 1 7.25 -39.49 5.00
C MET A 1 6.84 -38.03 4.90
N THR A 2 7.76 -37.14 4.54
CA THR A 2 7.49 -35.71 4.31
C THR A 2 6.91 -35.53 2.91
N LYS A 3 5.69 -34.98 2.81
CA LYS A 3 5.05 -34.68 1.51
C LYS A 3 5.85 -33.63 0.73
N ASN A 4 5.92 -33.76 -0.58
CA ASN A 4 6.59 -32.80 -1.46
C ASN A 4 5.79 -31.47 -1.53
N SER A 5 6.46 -30.35 -1.81
CA SER A 5 5.85 -29.02 -2.00
C SER A 5 4.70 -29.04 -3.02
N ASP A 6 4.88 -29.78 -4.12
CA ASP A 6 3.85 -29.90 -5.17
C ASP A 6 2.61 -30.65 -4.69
N GLU A 7 2.77 -31.68 -3.86
CA GLU A 7 1.66 -32.42 -3.27
C GLU A 7 0.87 -31.54 -2.30
N LEU A 8 1.56 -30.76 -1.46
CA LEU A 8 0.92 -29.81 -0.55
C LEU A 8 0.12 -28.75 -1.31
N ARG A 9 0.65 -28.24 -2.43
CA ARG A 9 -0.04 -27.29 -3.30
C ARG A 9 -1.28 -27.90 -3.93
N LYS A 10 -1.20 -29.14 -4.41
CA LYS A 10 -2.34 -29.87 -4.99
C LYS A 10 -3.45 -30.10 -3.98
N GLU A 11 -3.09 -30.53 -2.76
CA GLU A 11 -4.05 -30.72 -1.67
C GLU A 11 -4.72 -29.42 -1.24
N LYS A 12 -3.96 -28.33 -1.12
CA LYS A 12 -4.52 -27.02 -0.80
C LYS A 12 -5.53 -26.59 -1.86
N LYS A 13 -5.17 -26.69 -3.14
CA LYS A 13 -6.07 -26.36 -4.26
C LYS A 13 -7.36 -27.17 -4.20
N ALA A 14 -7.28 -28.47 -3.92
CA ALA A 14 -8.47 -29.32 -3.81
C ALA A 14 -9.38 -28.88 -2.65
N ARG A 15 -8.80 -28.50 -1.50
CA ARG A 15 -9.55 -27.94 -0.37
C ARG A 15 -10.22 -26.60 -0.74
N ASP A 16 -9.46 -25.68 -1.32
CA ASP A 16 -9.95 -24.36 -1.71
C ASP A 16 -11.12 -24.46 -2.72
N ILE A 17 -11.05 -25.40 -3.67
CA ILE A 17 -12.14 -25.66 -4.63
C ILE A 17 -13.37 -26.26 -3.93
N ALA A 18 -13.18 -27.20 -3.01
CA ALA A 18 -14.29 -27.80 -2.26
C ALA A 18 -15.02 -26.76 -1.40
N ASP A 19 -14.27 -25.88 -0.73
CA ASP A 19 -14.81 -24.79 0.08
C ASP A 19 -15.55 -23.76 -0.78
N LEU A 20 -15.04 -23.46 -1.98
CA LEU A 20 -15.71 -22.60 -2.95
C LEU A 20 -17.06 -23.20 -3.38
N PHE A 21 -17.11 -24.50 -3.68
CA PHE A 21 -18.36 -25.18 -4.05
C PHE A 21 -19.37 -25.22 -2.91
N LYS A 22 -18.91 -25.41 -1.67
CA LYS A 22 -19.77 -25.33 -0.49
C LYS A 22 -20.40 -23.94 -0.36
N THR A 23 -19.58 -22.89 -0.47
CA THR A 23 -20.04 -21.50 -0.38
C THR A 23 -21.02 -21.16 -1.52
N ALA A 24 -20.74 -21.61 -2.73
CA ALA A 24 -21.63 -21.41 -3.89
C ALA A 24 -22.97 -22.12 -3.71
N LYS A 25 -22.97 -23.32 -3.13
CA LYS A 25 -24.20 -24.06 -2.77
C LYS A 25 -25.02 -23.30 -1.74
N GLU A 26 -24.39 -22.82 -0.67
CA GLU A 26 -25.05 -22.03 0.37
C GLU A 26 -25.65 -20.75 -0.22
N LEU A 27 -24.90 -20.03 -1.06
CA LEU A 27 -25.38 -18.83 -1.74
C LEU A 27 -26.58 -19.12 -2.66
N SER A 28 -26.50 -20.21 -3.43
CA SER A 28 -27.60 -20.61 -4.32
C SER A 28 -28.88 -20.91 -3.54
N ILE A 29 -28.77 -21.60 -2.40
CA ILE A 29 -29.90 -21.95 -1.54
C ILE A 29 -30.47 -20.71 -0.85
N LEU A 30 -29.62 -19.89 -0.20
CA LEU A 30 -30.05 -18.76 0.61
C LEU A 30 -30.66 -17.63 -0.23
N CYS A 31 -30.12 -17.40 -1.43
CA CYS A 31 -30.59 -16.32 -2.29
C CYS A 31 -31.57 -16.78 -3.38
N GLY A 32 -31.77 -18.09 -3.55
CA GLY A 32 -32.64 -18.64 -4.60
C GLY A 32 -32.15 -18.31 -6.02
N ILE A 33 -30.83 -18.25 -6.21
CA ILE A 33 -30.20 -17.90 -7.49
C ILE A 33 -29.50 -19.11 -8.11
N LEU A 34 -29.42 -19.12 -9.44
CA LEU A 34 -28.59 -20.08 -10.17
C LEU A 34 -27.13 -19.65 -10.10
N VAL A 35 -26.27 -20.54 -9.63
CA VAL A 35 -24.83 -20.34 -9.53
C VAL A 35 -24.13 -21.48 -10.25
N SER A 36 -23.15 -21.16 -11.08
CA SER A 36 -22.26 -22.15 -11.68
C SER A 36 -20.83 -21.64 -11.63
N ILE A 37 -19.90 -22.58 -11.48
CA ILE A 37 -18.46 -22.30 -11.41
C ILE A 37 -17.77 -23.16 -12.47
N ILE A 38 -16.89 -22.53 -13.24
CA ILE A 38 -16.05 -23.15 -14.26
C ILE A 38 -14.59 -22.77 -13.94
N ILE A 39 -13.75 -23.77 -13.66
CA ILE A 39 -12.35 -23.57 -13.30
C ILE A 39 -11.48 -24.17 -14.40
N LEU A 40 -10.65 -23.34 -15.01
CA LEU A 40 -9.64 -23.74 -15.98
C LEU A 40 -8.27 -23.77 -15.30
N ASN A 41 -7.70 -24.95 -15.22
CA ASN A 41 -6.39 -25.15 -14.60
C ASN A 41 -5.28 -25.01 -15.66
N PRO A 42 -4.20 -24.28 -15.37
CA PRO A 42 -3.08 -24.20 -16.31
C PRO A 42 -2.48 -25.60 -16.53
N GLY A 43 -2.41 -26.01 -17.80
CA GLY A 43 -1.89 -27.33 -18.19
C GLY A 43 -2.93 -28.46 -18.23
N GLU A 44 -4.19 -28.20 -17.86
CA GLU A 44 -5.29 -29.16 -18.02
C GLU A 44 -6.25 -28.68 -19.11
N PHE A 45 -6.68 -29.60 -19.99
CA PHE A 45 -7.62 -29.28 -21.07
C PHE A 45 -9.08 -29.38 -20.64
N ILE A 46 -9.36 -30.07 -19.53
CA ILE A 46 -10.71 -30.34 -19.06
C ILE A 46 -11.01 -29.38 -17.89
N PRO A 47 -11.99 -28.47 -18.02
CA PRO A 47 -12.39 -27.61 -16.91
C PRO A 47 -13.09 -28.40 -15.82
N ILE A 48 -12.92 -27.97 -14.57
CA ILE A 48 -13.74 -28.44 -13.45
C ILE A 48 -15.04 -27.62 -13.46
N MET A 49 -16.18 -28.28 -13.52
CA MET A 49 -17.50 -27.65 -13.55
C MET A 49 -18.35 -28.04 -12.34
N TRP A 50 -19.06 -27.08 -11.78
CA TRP A 50 -20.00 -27.27 -10.66
C TRP A 50 -21.35 -26.59 -10.98
N PRO A 51 -22.52 -27.16 -10.57
CA PRO A 51 -22.73 -28.33 -9.70
C PRO A 51 -22.36 -29.69 -10.29
N ASN A 52 -22.76 -29.90 -11.54
CA ASN A 52 -22.30 -30.97 -12.40
C ASN A 52 -22.16 -30.40 -13.82
N GLU A 53 -21.51 -31.15 -14.71
CA GLU A 53 -21.20 -30.66 -16.06
C GLU A 53 -22.45 -30.28 -16.86
N PHE A 54 -23.55 -31.04 -16.73
CA PHE A 54 -24.79 -30.77 -17.45
C PHE A 54 -25.46 -29.48 -16.94
N GLU A 55 -25.68 -29.37 -15.63
CA GLU A 55 -26.30 -28.18 -15.02
C GLU A 55 -25.47 -26.92 -15.25
N ALA A 56 -24.14 -27.02 -15.10
CA ALA A 56 -23.24 -25.91 -15.37
C ALA A 56 -23.37 -25.40 -16.81
N LYS A 57 -23.43 -26.31 -17.79
CA LYS A 57 -23.66 -25.96 -19.20
C LYS A 57 -25.03 -25.33 -19.42
N VAL A 58 -26.11 -25.84 -18.81
CA VAL A 58 -27.44 -25.24 -18.92
C VAL A 58 -27.45 -23.81 -18.38
N ILE A 59 -26.83 -23.57 -17.22
CA ILE A 59 -26.70 -22.23 -16.63
C ILE A 59 -25.87 -21.33 -17.54
N LEU A 60 -24.75 -21.83 -18.08
CA LEU A 60 -23.91 -21.08 -19.01
C LEU A 60 -24.65 -20.73 -20.30
N THR A 61 -25.38 -21.67 -20.91
CA THR A 61 -26.19 -21.41 -22.11
C THR A 61 -27.26 -20.35 -21.83
N ARG A 62 -27.92 -20.43 -20.67
CA ARG A 62 -28.88 -19.39 -20.24
C ARG A 62 -28.21 -18.03 -20.10
N TYR A 63 -27.02 -17.98 -19.49
CA TYR A 63 -26.23 -16.75 -19.36
C TYR A 63 -25.82 -16.19 -20.73
N LEU A 64 -25.39 -17.04 -21.65
CA LEU A 64 -24.97 -16.64 -22.99
C LEU A 64 -26.15 -16.21 -23.87
N GLY A 65 -27.38 -16.62 -23.53
CA GLY A 65 -28.61 -16.15 -24.18
C GLY A 65 -28.98 -14.70 -23.90
N PHE A 66 -28.40 -14.06 -22.88
CA PHE A 66 -28.54 -12.62 -22.66
C PHE A 66 -27.69 -11.81 -23.65
N SER A 67 -28.16 -10.61 -23.99
CA SER A 67 -27.41 -9.69 -24.85
C SER A 67 -26.07 -9.30 -24.22
N GLU A 68 -25.09 -8.92 -25.04
CA GLU A 68 -23.78 -8.55 -24.50
C GLU A 68 -23.85 -7.36 -23.55
N ASP A 69 -24.73 -6.39 -23.83
CA ASP A 69 -24.92 -5.21 -22.97
C ASP A 69 -25.46 -5.59 -21.59
N GLU A 70 -26.41 -6.53 -21.52
CA GLU A 70 -26.93 -7.03 -20.24
C GLU A 70 -25.86 -7.76 -19.45
N ARG A 71 -25.04 -8.58 -20.13
CA ARG A 71 -23.94 -9.30 -19.49
C ARG A 71 -22.87 -8.34 -18.97
N ARG A 72 -22.40 -7.42 -19.82
CA ARG A 72 -21.34 -6.45 -19.47
C ARG A 72 -21.70 -5.58 -18.26
N LYS A 73 -22.96 -5.19 -18.11
CA LYS A 73 -23.42 -4.38 -16.96
C LYS A 73 -23.17 -5.03 -15.59
N LYS A 74 -23.15 -6.36 -15.53
CA LYS A 74 -22.99 -7.13 -14.28
C LYS A 74 -21.74 -8.01 -14.29
N PHE A 75 -20.93 -7.92 -15.33
CA PHE A 75 -19.69 -8.67 -15.44
C PHE A 75 -18.62 -7.99 -14.59
N VAL A 76 -17.89 -8.79 -13.83
CA VAL A 76 -16.83 -8.32 -12.93
C VAL A 76 -15.58 -9.12 -13.23
N GLU A 77 -14.51 -8.43 -13.60
CA GLU A 77 -13.19 -9.04 -13.78
C GLU A 77 -12.41 -8.97 -12.47
N HIS A 78 -11.68 -10.03 -12.15
CA HIS A 78 -10.92 -10.12 -10.91
C HIS A 78 -9.93 -8.97 -10.73
N GLU A 79 -9.19 -8.61 -11.78
CA GLU A 79 -8.22 -7.50 -11.74
C GLU A 79 -8.89 -6.15 -11.47
N THR A 80 -10.03 -5.87 -12.15
CA THR A 80 -10.80 -4.64 -11.91
C THR A 80 -11.33 -4.57 -10.48
N TYR A 81 -11.87 -5.69 -9.97
CA TYR A 81 -12.39 -5.78 -8.61
C TYR A 81 -11.29 -5.53 -7.57
N LEU A 82 -10.10 -6.13 -7.76
CA LEU A 82 -8.98 -5.93 -6.84
C LEU A 82 -8.46 -4.48 -6.89
N ALA A 83 -8.35 -3.89 -8.07
CA ALA A 83 -7.94 -2.50 -8.23
C ALA A 83 -8.91 -1.55 -7.50
N ASP A 84 -10.21 -1.73 -7.68
CA ASP A 84 -11.24 -0.94 -7.00
C ASP A 84 -11.15 -1.11 -5.47
N LYS A 85 -10.97 -2.35 -4.99
CA LYS A 85 -10.81 -2.61 -3.55
C LYS A 85 -9.57 -1.96 -2.96
N LEU A 86 -8.46 -1.92 -3.69
CA LEU A 86 -7.25 -1.22 -3.25
C LEU A 86 -7.48 0.29 -3.15
N ILE A 87 -8.18 0.88 -4.12
CA ILE A 87 -8.54 2.30 -4.10
C ILE A 87 -9.46 2.61 -2.91
N GLU A 88 -10.51 1.82 -2.70
CA GLU A 88 -11.42 1.97 -1.55
C GLU A 88 -10.67 1.89 -0.22
N GLN A 89 -9.77 0.91 -0.08
CA GLN A 89 -8.95 0.76 1.13
C GLN A 89 -8.05 1.97 1.35
N LYS A 90 -7.39 2.48 0.30
CA LYS A 90 -6.56 3.68 0.38
C LYS A 90 -7.36 4.88 0.85
N LEU A 91 -8.53 5.13 0.25
CA LEU A 91 -9.40 6.24 0.64
C LEU A 91 -9.87 6.14 2.09
N ASN A 92 -10.21 4.93 2.55
CA ASN A 92 -10.59 4.69 3.95
C ASN A 92 -9.43 4.96 4.92
N ILE A 93 -8.20 4.60 4.55
CA ILE A 93 -7.01 4.90 5.35
C ILE A 93 -6.78 6.42 5.42
N GLU A 94 -6.82 7.11 4.28
CA GLU A 94 -6.67 8.57 4.21
C GLU A 94 -7.74 9.28 5.05
N GLU A 95 -8.98 8.82 4.99
CA GLU A 95 -10.06 9.36 5.80
C GLU A 95 -9.82 9.13 7.30
N LYS A 96 -9.41 7.93 7.71
CA LYS A 96 -9.07 7.63 9.10
C LYS A 96 -7.95 8.52 9.62
N VAL A 97 -6.91 8.75 8.82
CA VAL A 97 -5.80 9.67 9.17
C VAL A 97 -6.31 11.10 9.32
N ARG A 98 -7.11 11.59 8.37
CA ARG A 98 -7.72 12.92 8.43
C ARG A 98 -8.55 13.11 9.70
N ARG A 99 -9.41 12.14 10.05
CA ARG A 99 -10.23 12.18 11.27
C ARG A 99 -9.37 12.20 12.54
N ARG A 100 -8.30 11.40 12.61
CA ARG A 100 -7.36 11.43 13.74
C ARG A 100 -6.67 12.78 13.88
N ASN A 101 -6.22 13.37 12.79
CA ASN A 101 -5.57 14.69 12.81
C ASN A 101 -6.54 15.78 13.25
N GLN A 102 -7.78 15.77 12.77
CA GLN A 102 -8.81 16.71 13.23
C GLN A 102 -9.10 16.56 14.73
N ASN A 103 -9.18 15.33 15.23
CA ASN A 103 -9.37 15.05 16.66
C ASN A 103 -8.17 15.48 17.51
N LEU A 104 -6.95 15.37 16.99
CA LEU A 104 -5.75 15.86 17.68
C LEU A 104 -5.76 17.39 17.76
N LEU A 105 -6.06 18.06 16.64
CA LEU A 105 -6.16 19.52 16.58
C LEU A 105 -7.26 20.06 17.50
N SER A 106 -8.42 19.41 17.55
CA SER A 106 -9.51 19.83 18.44
C SER A 106 -9.18 19.64 19.92
N LYS A 107 -8.43 18.59 20.28
CA LYS A 107 -7.91 18.40 21.65
C LYS A 107 -6.88 19.46 22.04
N LEU A 108 -6.09 19.94 21.09
CA LEU A 108 -5.03 20.91 21.36
C LEU A 108 -5.58 22.31 21.69
N LYS A 109 -6.87 22.62 21.46
CA LYS A 109 -7.54 23.89 21.80
C LYS A 109 -6.59 25.11 21.85
N LEU A 110 -5.92 25.39 20.74
CA LEU A 110 -5.04 26.56 20.62
C LEU A 110 -5.82 27.71 19.99
N ASP A 111 -5.70 28.91 20.57
CA ASP A 111 -6.24 30.13 19.96
C ASP A 111 -5.42 30.53 18.72
N VAL A 112 -6.05 31.27 17.81
CA VAL A 112 -5.43 31.77 16.56
C VAL A 112 -4.15 32.58 16.86
N LYS A 113 -4.11 33.30 17.99
CA LYS A 113 -2.90 34.04 18.43
C LYS A 113 -1.77 33.10 18.84
N GLU A 114 -2.08 32.03 19.57
CA GLU A 114 -1.11 31.04 20.03
C GLU A 114 -0.51 30.26 18.86
N ILE A 115 -1.35 29.81 17.91
CA ILE A 115 -0.90 29.13 16.68
C ILE A 115 0.05 30.04 15.88
N ARG A 116 -0.29 31.33 15.76
CA ARG A 116 0.55 32.31 15.06
C ARG A 116 1.89 32.55 15.76
N GLY A 117 1.88 32.60 17.09
CA GLY A 117 3.10 32.68 17.90
C GLY A 117 3.99 31.46 17.68
N LEU A 118 3.42 30.26 17.75
CA LEU A 118 4.14 29.01 17.54
C LEU A 118 4.73 28.91 16.12
N LEU A 119 3.98 29.35 15.10
CA LEU A 119 4.46 29.37 13.72
C LEU A 119 5.69 30.27 13.55
N LYS A 120 5.67 31.48 14.13
CA LYS A 120 6.82 32.40 14.12
C LYS A 120 8.03 31.78 14.82
N LEU A 121 7.84 31.19 16.00
CA LEU A 121 8.92 30.51 16.73
C LEU A 121 9.50 29.36 15.91
N SER A 122 8.66 28.49 15.33
CA SER A 122 9.13 27.36 14.53
C SER A 122 9.95 27.78 13.29
N ALA A 123 9.62 28.92 12.68
CA ALA A 123 10.41 29.48 11.58
C ALA A 123 11.79 29.98 12.06
N LEU A 124 11.83 30.70 13.18
CA LEU A 124 13.08 31.17 13.78
C LEU A 124 13.97 30.00 14.21
N THR A 125 13.39 28.98 14.84
CA THR A 125 14.14 27.79 15.27
C THR A 125 14.71 27.03 14.07
N ARG A 126 13.96 26.91 12.96
CA ARG A 126 14.49 26.31 11.72
C ARG A 126 15.72 27.04 11.20
N VAL A 127 15.66 28.37 11.11
CA VAL A 127 16.82 29.18 10.68
C VAL A 127 18.02 28.97 11.61
N GLN A 128 17.81 28.91 12.92
CA GLN A 128 18.91 28.65 13.87
C GLN A 128 19.47 27.23 13.76
N VAL A 129 18.65 26.23 13.44
CA VAL A 129 19.11 24.85 13.21
C VAL A 129 19.91 24.76 11.93
N ASP A 130 19.46 25.39 10.84
CA ASP A 130 20.17 25.42 9.56
C ASP A 130 21.53 26.12 9.69
N GLU A 131 21.58 27.22 10.44
CA GLU A 131 22.82 27.94 10.72
C GLU A 131 23.80 27.08 11.53
N ARG A 132 23.32 26.44 12.60
CA ARG A 132 24.15 25.53 13.40
C ARG A 132 24.63 24.31 12.61
N LYS A 133 23.80 23.80 11.69
CA LYS A 133 24.17 22.70 10.80
C LYS A 133 25.34 23.08 9.88
N LYS A 134 25.28 24.27 9.26
CA LYS A 134 26.39 24.79 8.44
C LYS A 134 27.67 24.98 9.25
N GLN A 135 27.56 25.48 10.48
CA GLN A 135 28.71 25.65 11.37
C GLN A 135 29.35 24.30 11.72
N PHE A 136 28.53 23.27 12.00
CA PHE A 136 29.00 21.91 12.25
C PHE A 136 29.69 21.31 11.03
N ASP A 137 29.10 21.46 9.84
CA ASP A 137 29.68 20.96 8.58
C ASP A 137 31.02 21.66 8.28
N GLN A 138 31.12 22.98 8.50
CA GLN A 138 32.39 23.72 8.39
C GLN A 138 33.43 23.30 9.43
N GLN A 139 33.01 23.01 10.66
CA GLN A 139 33.92 22.52 11.69
C GLN A 139 34.47 21.14 11.32
N SER A 140 33.63 20.25 10.79
CA SER A 140 34.04 18.91 10.31
C SER A 140 35.06 18.97 9.16
N GLN A 141 34.99 20.00 8.30
CA GLN A 141 35.97 20.22 7.23
C GLN A 141 37.24 20.96 7.68
N ASN A 142 37.19 21.71 8.79
CA ASN A 142 38.35 22.42 9.35
C ASN A 142 39.19 21.59 10.34
N PHE A 143 38.81 20.33 10.63
CA PHE A 143 39.68 19.40 11.37
C PHE A 143 40.74 18.80 10.42
N GLN A 144 41.94 19.40 10.41
CA GLN A 144 43.18 18.67 10.12
C GLN A 144 43.59 17.91 11.40
N PRO A 145 44.00 16.63 11.34
CA PRO A 145 44.48 15.94 12.53
C PRO A 145 45.86 16.51 12.89
N ALA A 146 45.92 17.36 13.91
CA ALA A 146 47.19 17.79 14.48
C ALA A 146 47.86 16.56 15.13
N SER A 147 48.79 15.96 14.39
CA SER A 147 49.61 14.84 14.81
C SER A 147 50.64 15.28 15.85
N LEU A 148 50.29 15.33 17.13
CA LEU A 148 51.25 15.26 18.23
C LEU A 148 50.54 14.77 19.50
N PHE A 149 50.57 13.47 19.77
CA PHE A 149 51.17 12.91 21.00
C PHE A 149 51.23 11.39 20.87
N ARG A 150 52.43 10.88 21.17
CA ARG A 150 52.87 9.50 21.03
C ARG A 150 52.57 8.76 22.34
N ASN A 151 51.92 7.59 22.21
CA ASN A 151 51.90 6.40 23.06
C ASN A 151 51.62 6.55 24.58
N PHE A 152 50.47 6.06 25.02
CA PHE A 152 50.31 5.36 26.31
C PHE A 152 49.25 4.26 26.17
N ASP A 153 49.49 3.16 26.87
CA ASP A 153 49.21 1.79 26.46
C ASP A 153 47.77 1.29 26.55
N SER A 154 47.60 0.16 25.84
CA SER A 154 46.48 -0.76 25.78
C SER A 154 45.68 -0.97 27.08
N THR A 155 44.36 -0.85 26.98
CA THR A 155 43.46 -1.86 27.53
C THR A 155 42.23 -2.01 26.62
N THR A 156 42.13 -3.23 26.11
CA THR A 156 41.09 -3.87 25.31
C THR A 156 39.66 -3.56 25.75
N TRP A 157 38.81 -3.18 24.79
CA TRP A 157 37.45 -3.71 24.69
C TRP A 157 37.20 -4.00 23.21
N ASN A 158 37.31 -5.29 22.88
CA ASN A 158 36.98 -5.82 21.57
C ASN A 158 35.46 -5.76 21.35
N ASP A 159 35.09 -5.30 20.15
CA ASP A 159 34.06 -5.79 19.24
C ASP A 159 32.80 -6.45 19.81
N VAL A 160 31.63 -5.89 19.46
CA VAL A 160 30.72 -6.46 18.43
C VAL A 160 29.87 -5.32 17.80
N ASP A 161 30.16 -5.03 16.52
CA ASP A 161 29.30 -4.83 15.32
C ASP A 161 27.76 -4.82 15.45
N HIS A 162 26.94 -4.31 14.52
CA HIS A 162 26.93 -3.31 13.43
C HIS A 162 25.49 -3.41 12.86
N ASN A 163 24.96 -2.31 12.30
CA ASN A 163 23.80 -2.22 11.38
C ASN A 163 22.39 -2.44 11.97
N ASP A 164 21.32 -1.77 11.54
CA ASP A 164 21.02 -0.84 10.45
C ASP A 164 19.60 -0.27 10.75
N PHE A 165 19.28 0.99 10.41
CA PHE A 165 18.09 1.31 9.60
C PHE A 165 17.93 2.83 9.37
N GLN A 166 17.87 3.18 8.10
CA GLN A 166 17.82 4.51 7.52
C GLN A 166 16.44 5.16 7.67
N VAL A 167 16.40 6.48 7.88
CA VAL A 167 15.20 7.28 7.60
C VAL A 167 15.41 7.98 6.27
N VAL A 168 14.75 7.43 5.25
CA VAL A 168 14.65 7.95 3.89
C VAL A 168 13.91 9.29 3.91
N ASP A 169 14.60 10.34 3.44
CA ASP A 169 14.07 11.68 3.22
C ASP A 169 13.22 11.67 1.94
N THR A 170 11.89 11.71 2.07
CA THR A 170 10.99 11.79 0.92
C THR A 170 10.68 13.26 0.65
N SER A 171 11.50 13.88 -0.21
CA SER A 171 11.24 15.22 -0.75
C SER A 171 9.93 15.24 -1.54
N LEU A 172 8.94 15.98 -1.05
CA LEU A 172 7.70 16.28 -1.76
C LEU A 172 7.89 17.58 -2.55
N SER A 173 8.14 17.44 -3.85
CA SER A 173 8.14 18.55 -4.81
C SER A 173 6.70 19.01 -5.06
N LEU A 174 6.29 20.13 -4.48
CA LEU A 174 5.13 20.89 -4.93
C LEU A 174 5.60 22.00 -5.87
N LEU A 175 5.53 21.70 -7.18
CA LEU A 175 5.61 22.70 -8.25
C LEU A 175 4.42 23.66 -8.13
N VAL A 176 4.64 24.82 -7.52
CA VAL A 176 3.78 25.99 -7.70
C VAL A 176 4.24 26.72 -8.96
N GLY A 177 3.40 26.65 -9.99
CA GLY A 177 3.56 27.39 -11.24
C GLY A 177 3.70 28.90 -10.99
N ARG A 178 4.79 29.47 -11.49
CA ARG A 178 4.95 30.93 -11.63
C ARG A 178 4.39 31.34 -12.99
N GLY A 179 3.41 32.25 -12.95
CA GLY A 179 2.82 32.86 -14.13
C GLY A 179 3.83 33.69 -14.93
N ILE A 180 3.69 33.61 -16.25
CA ILE A 180 4.30 34.53 -17.21
C ILE A 180 3.17 35.42 -17.76
N LYS A 181 3.26 36.73 -17.49
CA LYS A 181 2.55 37.77 -18.23
C LYS A 181 3.41 38.23 -19.41
N ARG A 182 2.87 38.15 -20.62
CA ARG A 182 3.19 38.91 -21.86
C ARG A 182 2.25 38.34 -22.93
N GLY A 183 1.52 39.06 -23.76
CA GLY A 183 1.33 40.47 -24.05
C GLY A 183 0.32 40.47 -25.20
N ARG A 184 -0.65 41.39 -25.16
CA ARG A 184 -1.57 41.71 -26.27
C ARG A 184 -0.74 42.09 -27.50
N ASN A 185 -1.16 41.67 -28.70
CA ASN A 185 -1.19 42.43 -29.95
C ASN A 185 -1.89 41.60 -31.05
N GLU A 186 -2.92 42.24 -31.62
CA GLU A 186 -3.55 42.05 -32.95
C GLU A 186 -4.09 40.67 -33.35
#